data_AF-A0A9E7B6S5-F1
#
_entry.id   AF-A0A9E7B6S5-F1
#
_cell.length_a   1.000
_cell.length_b   1.000
_cell.length_c   1.000
_cell.angle_alpha   90.00
_cell.angle_beta   90.00
_cell.angle_gamma   90.00
#
_symmetry.space_group_name_H-M   'P 1'
#
loop_
_entity.id
_entity.type
_entity.pdbx_description
1 polymer ?
#
loop_
_entity_poly.entity_id
_entity_poly.type
_entity_poly.pdbx_seq_one_letter_code
_entity_poly.pdbx_strand_id
1 'polypeptide(L)'
;MNANRRSFLRNITLGSGVLAAAPLFGSNTFSTQEELDKIKKAARHNPKMTFNMCGYAAPKMDKVRVGFVGIGDRGSGAVERMTFIEGVEITALCDV
;
A
#
# COMPACT_ATOMS: atom_id res chain seq x y z
N MET A 1 -8.18 -31.59 -46.35
CA MET A 1 -9.04 -30.82 -45.42
C MET A 1 -8.15 -29.83 -44.69
N ASN A 2 -8.16 -28.56 -45.09
CA ASN A 2 -7.31 -27.55 -44.44
C ASN A 2 -7.92 -27.18 -43.07
N ALA A 3 -7.33 -27.71 -42.00
CA ALA A 3 -7.75 -27.39 -40.65
C ALA A 3 -7.56 -25.89 -40.39
N ASN A 4 -8.67 -25.18 -40.20
CA ASN A 4 -8.67 -23.74 -39.98
C ASN A 4 -8.04 -23.44 -38.61
N ARG A 5 -6.87 -22.80 -38.60
CA ARG A 5 -6.10 -22.46 -37.39
C ARG A 5 -6.93 -21.72 -36.34
N ARG A 6 -7.93 -20.94 -36.75
CA ARG A 6 -8.88 -20.25 -35.85
C ARG A 6 -9.78 -21.22 -35.07
N SER A 7 -10.21 -22.30 -35.71
CA SER A 7 -11.04 -23.34 -35.09
C SER A 7 -10.23 -24.14 -34.06
N PHE A 8 -8.98 -24.47 -34.42
CA PHE A 8 -8.06 -25.17 -33.53
C PHE A 8 -7.76 -24.36 -32.25
N LEU A 9 -7.41 -23.07 -32.40
CA LEU A 9 -7.17 -22.19 -31.24
C LEU A 9 -8.42 -22.02 -30.38
N ARG A 10 -9.61 -21.87 -30.98
CA ARG A 10 -10.87 -21.75 -30.23
C ARG A 10 -11.19 -23.00 -29.41
N ASN A 11 -10.92 -24.19 -29.95
CA ASN A 11 -11.13 -25.45 -29.26
C ASN A 11 -10.09 -25.69 -28.15
N ILE A 12 -8.84 -25.26 -28.35
CA ILE A 12 -7.81 -25.29 -27.29
C ILE A 12 -8.17 -24.32 -26.16
N THR A 13 -8.56 -23.08 -26.47
CA THR A 13 -8.97 -22.08 -25.46
C THR A 13 -10.14 -22.58 -24.61
N LEU A 14 -11.14 -23.22 -25.22
CA LEU A 14 -12.32 -23.74 -24.50
C LEU A 14 -12.03 -25.06 -23.75
N GLY A 15 -11.23 -25.96 -24.32
CA GLY A 15 -10.98 -27.29 -23.74
C GLY A 15 -9.88 -27.33 -22.68
N SER A 16 -8.85 -26.49 -22.81
CA SER A 16 -7.68 -26.48 -21.89
C SER A 16 -7.62 -25.25 -20.97
N GLY A 17 -8.31 -24.17 -21.33
CA GLY A 17 -8.35 -22.95 -20.51
C GLY A 17 -9.09 -23.11 -19.18
N VAL A 18 -10.11 -23.98 -19.12
CA VAL A 18 -10.93 -24.19 -17.91
C VAL A 18 -10.15 -24.92 -16.80
N LEU A 19 -9.30 -25.89 -17.17
CA LEU A 19 -8.52 -26.66 -16.19
C LEU A 19 -7.28 -25.89 -15.69
N ALA A 20 -6.64 -25.09 -16.54
CA ALA A 20 -5.48 -24.27 -16.15
C ALA A 20 -5.87 -22.99 -15.39
N ALA A 21 -7.12 -22.51 -15.51
CA ALA A 21 -7.60 -21.34 -14.78
C ALA A 21 -8.15 -21.64 -13.39
N ALA A 22 -8.39 -22.91 -13.05
CA ALA A 22 -8.88 -23.31 -11.72
C ALA A 22 -8.02 -22.78 -10.54
N PRO A 23 -6.68 -22.72 -10.61
CA PRO A 23 -5.87 -22.12 -9.55
C PRO A 23 -5.82 -20.58 -9.61
N LEU A 24 -6.15 -19.97 -10.75
CA LEU A 24 -6.14 -18.51 -10.94
C LEU A 24 -7.40 -17.82 -10.40
N PHE A 25 -8.48 -18.57 -10.14
CA PHE A 25 -9.64 -18.05 -9.42
C PHE A 25 -9.45 -18.02 -7.89
N GLY A 26 -8.37 -18.61 -7.37
CA GLY A 26 -8.10 -18.71 -5.93
C GLY A 26 -7.42 -17.50 -5.29
N SER A 27 -7.01 -16.50 -6.07
CA SER A 27 -6.22 -15.35 -5.56
C SER A 27 -6.87 -13.98 -5.74
N ASN A 28 -8.17 -13.92 -6.04
CA ASN A 28 -8.93 -12.69 -5.88
C ASN A 28 -9.84 -12.88 -4.68
N THR A 29 -9.41 -12.37 -3.52
CA THR A 29 -10.33 -12.03 -2.44
C THR A 29 -11.39 -11.12 -3.05
N PHE A 30 -12.55 -11.67 -3.39
CA PHE A 30 -13.71 -10.88 -3.79
C PHE A 30 -14.06 -10.04 -2.57
N SER A 31 -13.66 -8.78 -2.58
CA SER A 31 -14.05 -7.80 -1.58
C SER A 31 -15.56 -7.85 -1.44
N THR A 32 -16.05 -8.15 -0.23
CA THR A 32 -17.49 -8.21 0.05
C THR A 32 -18.12 -6.86 -0.30
N GLN A 33 -19.39 -6.85 -0.71
CA GLN A 33 -20.08 -5.60 -1.06
C GLN A 33 -20.00 -4.56 0.08
N GLU A 34 -20.01 -5.01 1.33
CA GLU A 34 -19.84 -4.16 2.51
C GLU A 34 -18.44 -3.50 2.59
N GLU A 35 -17.37 -4.21 2.25
CA GLU A 35 -16.02 -3.64 2.21
C GLU A 35 -15.88 -2.61 1.09
N LEU A 36 -16.46 -2.90 -0.08
CA LEU A 36 -16.48 -1.95 -1.20
C LEU A 36 -17.22 -0.66 -0.84
N ASP A 37 -18.32 -0.76 -0.11
CA ASP A 37 -19.07 0.43 0.29
C ASP A 37 -18.37 1.25 1.37
N LYS A 38 -17.62 0.61 2.27
CA LYS A 38 -16.72 1.32 3.20
C LYS A 38 -15.61 2.07 2.46
N ILE A 39 -14.97 1.41 1.49
CA ILE A 39 -13.93 2.03 0.65
C ILE A 39 -14.51 3.20 -0.13
N LYS A 40 -15.67 3.03 -0.79
CA LYS A 40 -16.35 4.11 -1.52
C LYS A 40 -16.70 5.28 -0.60
N LYS A 41 -17.17 5.01 0.62
CA LYS A 41 -17.49 6.04 1.61
C LYS A 41 -16.25 6.81 2.05
N ALA A 42 -15.14 6.11 2.31
CA ALA A 42 -13.86 6.74 2.65
C ALA A 42 -13.29 7.55 1.48
N ALA A 43 -13.34 7.02 0.25
CA ALA A 43 -12.86 7.71 -0.94
C ALA A 43 -13.68 8.96 -1.29
N ARG A 44 -14.99 8.95 -0.99
CA ARG A 44 -15.87 10.12 -1.16
C ARG A 44 -15.77 11.11 -0.01
N HIS A 45 -15.07 10.77 1.07
CA HIS A 45 -14.88 11.69 2.17
C HIS A 45 -13.96 12.82 1.71
N ASN A 46 -14.53 14.01 1.51
CA ASN A 46 -13.78 15.22 1.24
C ASN A 46 -13.80 16.12 2.48
N PRO A 47 -12.81 15.97 3.38
CA PRO A 47 -12.74 16.79 4.58
C PRO A 47 -12.53 18.25 4.18
N LYS A 48 -13.19 19.17 4.89
CA LYS A 48 -12.96 20.61 4.70
C LYS A 48 -11.52 20.92 5.12
N MET A 49 -10.67 21.18 4.13
CA MET A 49 -9.30 21.68 4.36
C MET A 49 -9.38 23.08 4.99
N THR A 50 -8.94 23.20 6.24
CA THR A 50 -8.90 24.48 6.97
C THR A 50 -7.66 25.29 6.64
N PHE A 51 -6.56 24.62 6.26
CA PHE A 51 -5.26 25.24 6.01
C PHE A 51 -4.49 24.50 4.92
N ASN A 52 -3.85 25.25 4.02
CA ASN A 52 -2.99 24.71 2.99
C ASN A 52 -1.54 24.61 3.49
N MET A 53 -0.96 23.40 3.47
CA MET A 53 0.42 23.15 3.93
C MET A 53 1.50 23.55 2.91
N CYS A 54 1.13 23.98 1.70
CA CYS A 54 2.09 24.35 0.66
C CYS A 54 2.87 25.62 1.09
N GLY A 55 4.18 25.49 1.24
CA GLY A 55 5.05 26.57 1.75
C GLY A 55 4.99 26.77 3.27
N TYR A 56 4.32 25.89 4.01
CA TYR A 56 4.30 25.97 5.48
C TYR A 56 5.69 25.74 6.07
N ALA A 57 6.13 26.69 6.89
CA ALA A 57 7.33 26.58 7.71
C ALA A 57 6.91 26.50 9.18
N ALA A 58 7.17 25.36 9.82
CA ALA A 58 6.91 25.20 11.25
C ALA A 58 7.77 26.17 12.08
N PRO A 59 7.32 26.58 13.28
CA PRO A 59 8.15 27.34 14.21
C PRO A 59 9.48 26.63 14.47
N LYS A 60 10.56 27.41 14.55
CA LYS A 60 11.90 26.86 14.85
C LYS A 60 11.90 26.22 16.23
N MET A 61 12.59 25.09 16.35
CA MET A 61 12.85 24.40 17.61
C MET A 61 14.35 24.24 17.79
N ASP A 62 14.85 24.51 19.00
CA ASP A 62 16.26 24.31 19.34
C ASP A 62 16.61 22.82 19.45
N LYS A 63 15.63 22.00 19.89
CA LYS A 63 15.77 20.55 19.99
C LYS A 63 14.55 19.85 19.42
N VAL A 64 14.77 18.90 18.51
CA VAL A 64 13.73 18.11 17.85
C VAL A 64 13.61 16.77 18.55
N ARG A 65 12.52 16.58 19.31
CA ARG A 65 12.21 15.32 20.00
C ARG A 65 11.54 14.37 19.02
N VAL A 66 12.17 13.22 18.78
CA VAL A 66 11.72 12.22 17.79
C VAL A 66 11.30 10.95 18.52
N GLY A 67 10.17 10.37 18.10
CA GLY A 67 9.73 9.04 18.50
C GLY A 67 9.64 8.14 17.27
N PHE A 68 10.06 6.88 17.39
CA PHE A 68 9.96 5.90 16.31
C PHE A 68 8.92 4.85 16.65
N VAL A 69 8.09 4.50 15.66
CA VAL A 69 7.10 3.42 15.73
C VAL A 69 7.40 2.45 14.60
N GLY A 70 7.74 1.21 14.95
CA GLY A 70 8.24 0.16 14.08
C GLY A 70 9.77 0.23 13.91
N ILE A 71 10.49 -0.75 14.46
CA ILE A 71 11.97 -0.79 14.50
C ILE A 71 12.50 -2.08 13.82
N GLY A 72 11.79 -2.55 12.79
CA GLY A 72 12.30 -3.57 11.88
C GLY A 72 13.43 -3.05 10.98
N ASP A 73 13.75 -3.78 9.90
CA ASP A 73 14.90 -3.52 9.01
C ASP A 73 15.09 -2.07 8.55
N ARG A 74 13.99 -1.31 8.38
CA ARG A 74 14.06 0.11 8.00
C ARG A 74 14.10 1.05 9.19
N GLY A 75 13.38 0.69 10.26
CA GLY A 75 13.22 1.51 11.44
C GLY A 75 14.52 1.62 12.23
N SER A 76 15.24 0.51 12.42
CA SER A 76 16.53 0.48 13.10
C SER A 76 17.57 1.38 12.40
N GLY A 77 17.69 1.29 11.07
CA GLY A 77 18.57 2.18 10.32
C GLY A 77 18.13 3.65 10.35
N ALA A 78 16.83 3.92 10.48
CA ALA A 78 16.32 5.29 10.64
C ALA A 78 16.68 5.87 12.02
N VAL A 79 16.56 5.06 13.08
CA VAL A 79 17.01 5.42 14.44
C VAL A 79 18.50 5.77 14.40
N GLU A 80 19.33 4.90 13.84
CA GLU A 80 20.78 5.09 13.75
C GLU A 80 21.15 6.41 13.05
N ARG A 81 20.59 6.66 11.85
CA ARG A 81 20.88 7.91 11.11
C ARG A 81 20.52 9.16 11.89
N MET A 82 19.41 9.13 12.64
CA MET A 82 18.96 10.27 13.42
C MET A 82 19.85 10.55 14.64
N THR A 83 20.64 9.58 15.12
CA THR A 83 21.60 9.82 16.21
C THR A 83 22.76 10.74 15.82
N PHE A 84 23.07 10.85 14.52
CA PHE A 84 24.17 11.69 14.04
C PHE A 84 23.78 13.15 13.78
N ILE A 85 22.50 13.50 13.94
CA ILE A 85 22.00 14.84 13.67
C ILE A 85 22.01 15.66 14.97
N GLU A 86 22.76 16.76 14.96
CA GLU A 86 22.79 17.70 16.08
C GLU A 86 21.39 18.32 16.32
N GLY A 87 21.02 18.48 17.60
CA GLY A 87 19.72 19.02 17.98
C GLY A 87 18.58 17.99 17.92
N VAL A 88 18.82 16.75 17.50
CA VAL A 88 17.83 15.67 17.60
C VAL A 88 17.92 14.97 18.95
N GLU A 89 16.78 14.65 19.53
CA GLU A 89 16.66 13.82 20.72
C GLU A 89 15.67 12.68 20.48
N ILE A 90 16.14 11.44 20.51
CA ILE A 90 15.27 10.27 20.40
C ILE A 90 14.67 10.01 21.78
N THR A 91 13.36 10.23 21.91
CA THR A 91 12.65 10.20 23.20
C THR A 91 11.71 9.02 23.38
N ALA A 92 11.36 8.34 22.29
CA ALA A 92 10.47 7.19 22.35
C ALA A 92 10.79 6.18 21.23
N LEU A 93 10.65 4.91 21.58
CA LEU A 93 10.76 3.77 20.69
C LEU A 93 9.54 2.87 20.95
N CYS A 94 8.89 2.39 19.88
CA CYS A 94 7.73 1.52 19.95
C CYS A 94 7.82 0.46 18.85
N ASP A 95 7.59 -0.80 19.19
CA ASP A 95 7.46 -1.92 18.24
C ASP A 95 6.44 -2.94 18.75
N VAL A 96 6.07 -3.91 17.91
CA VAL A 96 5.03 -4.94 18.18
C VAL A 96 5.42 -6.01 19.20
#